data_AF-A0A838WSV6-F1
#
_entry.id   AF-A0A838WSV6-F1
#
_cell.length_a   1.000
_cell.length_b   1.000
_cell.length_c   1.000
_cell.angle_alpha   90.00
_cell.angle_beta   90.00
_cell.angle_gamma   90.00
#
_symmetry.space_group_name_H-M   'P 1'
#
loop_
_entity.id
_entity.type
_entity.pdbx_description
1 polymer ?
#
loop_
_entity_poly.entity_id
_entity_poly.type
_entity_poly.pdbx_seq_one_letter_code
_entity_poly.pdbx_strand_id
1 'polypeptide(L)'
;MSIVSKINLLQDNAGTPGEALTSTQLASGTTFWVEIQLQDLHINPSGIISSLLNLKWDPNSLTATSLTVTNSLPLLRSENITTGNARIGGGSFPEGGIGQA
;
A
#
# COMPACT_ATOMS: atom_id res chain seq x y z
N MET A 1 8.08 20.57 0.13
CA MET A 1 7.26 19.50 -0.47
C MET A 1 7.62 18.23 0.27
N SER A 2 6.69 17.55 0.93
CA SER A 2 6.90 16.12 1.17
C SER A 2 5.64 15.44 1.64
N ILE A 3 4.94 14.82 0.69
CA ILE A 3 4.32 13.53 0.97
C ILE A 3 5.48 12.53 1.07
N VAL A 4 5.51 11.73 2.13
CA VAL A 4 6.49 10.65 2.29
C VAL A 4 5.79 9.30 2.22
N SER A 5 6.56 8.28 1.87
CA SER A 5 6.10 6.89 1.90
C SER A 5 6.98 6.07 2.82
N LYS A 6 6.38 5.12 3.53
CA LYS A 6 7.05 4.10 4.34
C LYS A 6 6.57 2.73 3.89
N ILE A 7 7.50 1.79 3.81
CA ILE A 7 7.21 0.39 3.51
C ILE A 7 7.50 -0.43 4.75
N ASN A 8 6.52 -1.21 5.21
CA ASN A 8 6.68 -2.18 6.29
C ASN A 8 6.44 -3.59 5.73
N LEU A 9 7.25 -4.56 6.18
CA LEU A 9 6.99 -5.97 5.96
C LEU A 9 6.29 -6.50 7.21
N LEU A 10 5.14 -7.14 7.05
CA LEU A 10 4.36 -7.67 8.16
C LEU A 10 4.20 -9.18 8.02
N GLN A 11 4.09 -9.88 9.15
CA GLN A 11 3.80 -11.32 9.16
C GLN A 11 2.45 -11.61 8.52
N ASP A 12 2.31 -12.77 7.87
CA ASP A 12 0.99 -13.33 7.59
C ASP A 12 0.46 -14.04 8.84
N ASN A 13 -0.64 -13.54 9.37
CA ASN A 13 -1.37 -14.15 10.48
C ASN A 13 -2.68 -14.73 9.95
N ALA A 14 -2.60 -15.93 9.37
CA ALA A 14 -3.72 -16.64 8.76
C ALA A 14 -4.49 -15.82 7.70
N GLY A 15 -3.75 -15.17 6.78
CA GLY A 15 -4.35 -14.34 5.74
C GLY A 15 -4.71 -12.92 6.18
N THR A 16 -4.21 -12.44 7.32
CA THR A 16 -4.33 -11.05 7.76
C THR A 16 -2.96 -10.48 8.16
N PRO A 17 -2.72 -9.17 7.99
CA PRO A 17 -1.47 -8.55 8.45
C PRO A 17 -1.28 -8.70 9.96
N GLY A 18 -0.13 -9.24 10.36
CA GLY A 18 0.29 -9.36 11.76
C GLY A 18 1.35 -8.34 12.17
N GLU A 19 2.24 -8.74 13.07
CA GLU A 19 3.34 -7.89 13.56
C GLU A 19 4.36 -7.56 12.47
N ALA A 20 5.08 -6.45 12.64
CA ALA A 20 6.16 -6.06 11.76
C ALA A 20 7.31 -7.07 11.79
N LEU A 21 7.75 -7.50 10.61
CA LEU A 21 8.93 -8.32 10.43
C LEU A 21 10.17 -7.47 10.69
N THR A 22 10.98 -7.89 11.67
CA THR A 22 12.24 -7.22 12.03
C THR A 22 13.43 -7.72 11.21
N SER A 23 13.30 -8.89 10.58
CA SER A 23 14.28 -9.47 9.66
C SER A 23 13.85 -9.28 8.21
N THR A 24 14.79 -8.92 7.35
CA THR A 24 14.62 -8.86 5.89
C THR A 24 14.93 -10.19 5.20
N GLN A 25 15.42 -11.17 5.94
CA GLN A 25 15.63 -12.53 5.44
C GLN A 25 14.38 -13.37 5.72
N LEU A 26 13.71 -13.76 4.65
CA LEU A 26 12.53 -14.62 4.68
C LEU A 26 12.88 -15.98 4.08
N ALA A 27 12.37 -17.05 4.69
CA ALA A 27 12.53 -18.38 4.15
C ALA A 27 11.71 -18.53 2.86
N SER A 28 12.21 -19.34 1.91
CA SER A 28 11.44 -19.63 0.70
C SER A 28 10.11 -20.30 1.05
N GLY A 29 9.04 -19.94 0.34
CA GLY A 29 7.69 -20.45 0.56
C GLY A 29 6.87 -19.73 1.64
N THR A 30 7.43 -18.76 2.36
CA THR A 30 6.66 -17.98 3.33
C THR A 30 5.81 -16.90 2.66
N THR A 31 4.62 -16.65 3.20
CA THR A 31 3.79 -15.50 2.85
C THR A 31 4.00 -14.37 3.87
N PHE A 32 3.98 -13.14 3.38
CA PHE A 32 4.09 -11.93 4.19
C PHE A 32 3.27 -10.82 3.54
N TRP A 33 2.99 -9.77 4.31
CA TRP A 33 2.30 -8.59 3.82
C TRP A 33 3.30 -7.46 3.58
N VAL A 34 3.06 -6.69 2.52
CA VAL A 34 3.75 -5.42 2.27
C VAL A 34 2.76 -4.31 2.54
N GLU A 35 3.00 -3.55 3.59
CA GLU A 35 2.21 -2.37 3.91
C GLU A 35 2.94 -1.12 3.39
N ILE A 36 2.20 -0.27 2.69
CA ILE A 36 2.70 1.01 2.20
C ILE A 36 1.88 2.13 2.84
N GLN A 37 2.53 2.91 3.67
CA GLN A 37 1.94 4.04 4.37
C GLN A 37 2.37 5.33 3.68
N LEU A 38 1.42 6.23 3.46
CA LEU A 38 1.67 7.56 2.92
C LEU A 38 1.33 8.60 3.98
N GLN A 39 2.17 9.61 4.10
CA GLN A 39 1.98 10.66 5.09
C GLN A 39 2.24 12.04 4.50
N ASP A 40 1.32 12.96 4.76
CA ASP A 40 1.50 14.38 4.50
C ASP A 40 2.30 15.03 5.64
N LEU A 41 3.51 15.50 5.34
CA LEU A 41 4.40 16.16 6.30
C LEU A 41 4.51 17.68 6.08
N HIS A 42 3.58 18.30 5.37
CA HIS A 42 3.55 19.76 5.30
C HIS A 42 3.34 20.38 6.69
N ILE A 43 3.85 21.60 6.90
CA ILE A 43 3.72 22.32 8.17
C ILE A 43 2.25 22.50 8.60
N ASN A 44 1.34 22.56 7.63
CA ASN A 44 -0.10 22.50 7.80
C ASN A 44 -0.63 21.34 6.94
N PRO A 45 -0.64 20.09 7.43
CA PRO A 45 -1.04 18.95 6.64
C PRO A 45 -2.52 19.04 6.31
N SER A 46 -2.85 18.85 5.04
CA SER A 46 -4.23 18.88 4.53
C SER A 46 -4.74 17.48 4.17
N GLY A 47 -3.93 16.46 4.42
CA GLY A 47 -4.23 15.08 4.11
C GLY A 47 -3.92 14.73 2.65
N ILE A 48 -4.03 13.44 2.33
CA ILE A 48 -3.75 12.92 0.99
C ILE A 48 -5.08 12.68 0.30
N ILE A 49 -5.49 13.61 -0.56
CA ILE A 49 -6.74 13.50 -1.32
C ILE A 49 -6.64 12.53 -2.50
N SER A 50 -5.44 12.21 -2.98
CA SER A 50 -5.26 11.20 -4.01
C SER A 50 -3.84 10.65 -4.01
N SER A 51 -3.71 9.40 -4.44
CA SER A 51 -2.41 8.78 -4.61
C SER A 51 -2.42 7.81 -5.79
N LEU A 52 -1.25 7.67 -6.40
CA LEU A 52 -0.96 6.64 -7.38
C LEU A 52 0.37 5.98 -6.99
N LEU A 53 0.30 4.69 -6.68
CA LEU A 53 1.44 3.84 -6.37
C LEU A 53 1.68 2.88 -7.53
N ASN A 54 2.94 2.81 -7.97
CA ASN A 54 3.39 1.78 -8.89
C ASN A 54 4.41 0.92 -8.15
N LEU A 55 4.08 -0.35 -7.97
CA LEU A 55 4.89 -1.33 -7.28
C LEU A 55 5.53 -2.26 -8.30
N LYS A 56 6.80 -2.61 -8.06
CA LYS A 56 7.55 -3.56 -8.86
C LYS A 56 8.29 -4.51 -7.93
N TRP A 57 8.39 -5.76 -8.33
CA TRP A 57 9.18 -6.77 -7.63
C TRP A 57 9.79 -7.73 -8.65
N ASP A 58 10.81 -8.49 -8.25
CA ASP A 58 11.35 -9.56 -9.07
C ASP A 58 10.37 -10.74 -9.09
N PRO A 59 9.76 -11.05 -10.25
CA PRO A 59 8.76 -12.12 -10.35
C PRO A 59 9.36 -13.52 -10.20
N ASN A 60 10.69 -13.69 -10.28
CA ASN A 60 11.33 -14.97 -10.04
C ASN A 60 11.48 -15.27 -8.54
N SER A 61 11.51 -14.22 -7.72
CA SER A 61 11.72 -14.31 -6.27
C SER A 61 10.43 -14.17 -5.48
N LEU A 62 9.46 -13.38 -5.99
CA LEU A 62 8.22 -13.06 -5.28
C LEU A 62 7.01 -13.19 -6.21
N THR A 63 5.92 -13.76 -5.69
CA THR A 63 4.61 -13.80 -6.35
C THR A 63 3.61 -13.04 -5.49
N ALA A 64 2.92 -12.07 -6.08
CA ALA A 64 1.85 -11.37 -5.39
C ALA A 64 0.57 -12.20 -5.46
N THR A 65 -0.01 -12.50 -4.30
CA THR A 65 -1.21 -13.35 -4.17
C THR A 65 -2.49 -12.55 -4.12
N SER A 66 -2.45 -11.37 -3.51
CA SER A 66 -3.59 -10.48 -3.39
C SER A 66 -3.13 -9.03 -3.28
N LEU A 67 -4.06 -8.11 -3.52
CA LEU A 67 -3.89 -6.70 -3.29
C LEU A 67 -5.08 -6.19 -2.50
N THR A 68 -4.82 -5.36 -1.48
CA THR A 68 -5.87 -4.69 -0.72
C THR A 68 -5.49 -3.24 -0.52
N VAL A 69 -6.42 -2.33 -0.81
CA VAL A 69 -6.28 -0.89 -0.58
C VAL A 69 -7.25 -0.50 0.52
N THR A 70 -6.79 0.19 1.56
CA THR A 70 -7.66 0.75 2.59
C THR A 70 -8.69 1.71 1.97
N ASN A 71 -9.91 1.73 2.50
CA ASN A 71 -11.05 2.40 1.87
C ASN A 71 -11.05 3.94 1.96
N SER A 72 -9.95 4.56 2.38
CA SER A 72 -9.87 6.02 2.56
C SER A 72 -9.90 6.79 1.23
N LEU A 73 -9.48 6.17 0.13
CA LEU A 73 -9.47 6.75 -1.21
C LEU A 73 -10.42 6.00 -2.17
N PRO A 74 -11.75 6.17 -2.03
CA PRO A 74 -12.75 5.36 -2.77
C PRO A 74 -12.98 5.81 -4.22
N LEU A 75 -12.55 7.01 -4.62
CA LEU A 75 -12.77 7.55 -5.96
C LEU A 75 -11.71 7.08 -6.95
N LEU A 76 -12.10 6.91 -8.21
CA LEU A 76 -11.19 6.59 -9.33
C LEU A 76 -10.23 5.44 -9.01
N ARG A 77 -10.72 4.43 -8.28
CA ARG A 77 -9.91 3.29 -7.87
C ARG A 77 -9.34 2.57 -9.08
N SER A 78 -8.05 2.31 -9.02
CA SER A 78 -7.33 1.50 -10.00
C SER A 78 -6.55 0.47 -9.22
N GLU A 79 -6.84 -0.81 -9.46
CA GLU A 79 -6.13 -1.93 -8.85
C GLU A 79 -5.82 -2.89 -10.00
N ASN A 80 -4.58 -2.84 -10.48
CA ASN A 80 -4.12 -3.74 -11.54
C ASN A 80 -2.88 -4.47 -11.02
N ILE A 81 -2.96 -5.80 -10.98
CA ILE A 81 -1.86 -6.66 -10.59
C ILE A 81 -1.48 -7.56 -11.76
N THR A 82 -0.19 -7.61 -12.04
CA THR A 82 0.43 -8.44 -13.08
C THR A 82 1.71 -9.07 -12.54
N THR A 83 2.30 -9.99 -13.29
CA THR A 83 3.55 -10.63 -12.91
C THR A 83 4.67 -9.60 -12.76
N GLY A 84 5.14 -9.38 -11.52
CA GLY A 84 6.23 -8.45 -11.21
C GLY A 84 5.82 -6.97 -11.11
N ASN A 85 4.54 -6.64 -11.20
CA ASN A 85 4.08 -5.25 -11.17
C ASN A 85 2.65 -5.09 -10.63
N ALA A 86 2.42 -4.05 -9.83
CA ALA A 86 1.08 -3.60 -9.48
C ALA A 86 0.93 -2.09 -9.62
N ARG A 87 -0.21 -1.64 -10.12
CA ARG A 87 -0.61 -0.24 -10.12
C ARG A 87 -1.84 -0.07 -9.25
N ILE A 88 -1.73 0.85 -8.30
CA ILE A 88 -2.73 1.11 -7.30
C ILE A 88 -3.01 2.60 -7.27
N GLY A 89 -4.25 3.01 -7.38
CA GLY A 89 -4.62 4.41 -7.31
C GLY A 89 -5.99 4.60 -6.70
N GLY A 90 -6.21 5.81 -6.19
CA GLY A 90 -7.50 6.24 -5.70
C GLY A 90 -7.45 7.71 -5.26
N GLY A 91 -8.63 8.26 -5.04
CA GLY A 91 -8.80 9.59 -4.45
C GLY A 91 -9.96 9.67 -3.47
N SER A 92 -10.05 10.80 -2.81
CA SER A 92 -11.15 11.21 -1.95
C SER A 92 -11.58 12.62 -2.33
N PHE A 93 -12.81 12.95 -1.99
CA PHE A 93 -13.35 14.31 -2.05
C PHE A 93 -13.96 14.64 -0.68
N PRO A 94 -13.11 14.99 0.32
CA PRO A 94 -13.57 15.21 1.69
C PRO A 94 -14.58 16.34 1.81
N GLU A 95 -14.45 17.40 1.00
CA GLU A 95 -15.39 18.53 0.95
C GLU A 95 -16.81 18.11 0.58
N GLY A 96 -16.95 17.05 -0.22
CA GLY A 96 -18.24 16.43 -0.56
C GLY A 96 -18.58 15.19 0.27
N GLY A 97 -17.81 14.89 1.33
CA GLY A 97 -18.03 13.75 2.22
C GLY A 97 -17.69 12.38 1.64
N ILE A 98 -16.88 12.30 0.57
CA ILE A 98 -16.53 11.03 -0.07
C ILE A 98 -15.07 10.66 0.25
N GLY A 99 -14.88 9.59 1.02
CA GLY A 99 -13.55 9.17 1.47
C GLY A 99 -12.98 10.07 2.56
N GLN A 100 -11.70 9.90 2.85
CA GLN A 100 -10.97 10.63 3.90
C GLN A 100 -9.62 11.07 3.33
N ALA A 101 -9.10 12.22 3.79
CA ALA A 101 -7.77 12.73 3.46
C ALA A 101 -6.84 12.61 4.66
#